data_AF-A0A256HKH5-F1
#
_entry.id   AF-A0A256HKH5-F1
#
_cell.length_a   1.000
_cell.length_b   1.000
_cell.length_c   1.000
_cell.angle_alpha   90.00
_cell.angle_beta   90.00
_cell.angle_gamma   90.00
#
_symmetry.space_group_name_H-M   'P 1'
#
loop_
_entity.id
_entity.type
_entity.pdbx_description
1 polymer ?
#
loop_
_entity_poly.entity_id
_entity_poly.type
_entity_poly.pdbx_seq_one_letter_code
_entity_poly.pdbx_strand_id
1 'polypeptide(L)'
;MPTSGFLRVHAEEDVNSDILAHPQQLPSMYELEELNPSVSDATVDKHIQKLIDEGIVKEVALDDDQRRQGYPWKFYGLTEEGQEFLEEHNLLAAEETLQQIYDTISDKSEKMVKYENAPRPDDI
;
A
#
# COMPACT_ATOMS: atom_id res chain seq x y z
N MET A 1 -10.48 -1.77 30.61
CA MET A 1 -10.48 -2.07 29.17
C MET A 1 -9.73 -0.94 28.52
N PRO A 2 -8.49 -1.13 28.04
CA PRO A 2 -7.77 -0.04 27.41
C PRO A 2 -8.50 0.29 26.10
N THR A 3 -9.03 1.50 26.05
CA THR A 3 -9.54 2.19 24.89
C THR A 3 -8.52 2.13 23.76
N SER A 4 -8.98 1.70 22.59
CA SER A 4 -8.28 1.78 21.30
C SER A 4 -7.63 3.16 21.17
N GLY A 5 -6.32 3.19 21.36
CA GLY A 5 -5.57 4.39 21.61
C GLY A 5 -4.12 4.12 21.30
N PHE A 6 -3.79 4.01 20.01
CA PHE A 6 -2.44 4.19 19.51
C PHE A 6 -2.41 4.34 17.98
N LEU A 7 -2.94 5.45 17.44
CA LEU A 7 -2.40 6.08 16.22
C LEU A 7 -3.15 7.41 16.00
N ARG A 8 -2.59 8.51 16.53
CA ARG A 8 -3.04 9.87 16.23
C ARG A 8 -1.82 10.77 16.04
N VAL A 9 -1.02 10.40 15.06
CA VAL A 9 -0.09 11.15 14.21
C VAL A 9 0.17 10.15 13.04
N HIS A 10 0.53 10.57 11.81
CA HIS A 10 1.16 9.71 10.76
C HIS A 10 0.41 9.26 9.49
N ALA A 11 -0.69 9.88 9.07
CA ALA A 11 -1.36 9.45 7.82
C ALA A 11 -0.50 9.50 6.52
N GLU A 12 0.63 10.25 6.48
CA GLU A 12 1.59 10.21 5.35
C GLU A 12 2.62 9.07 5.48
N GLU A 13 3.02 8.66 6.68
CA GLU A 13 3.93 7.51 6.89
C GLU A 13 3.18 6.17 6.78
N ASP A 14 1.87 6.18 7.06
CA ASP A 14 1.03 4.97 7.01
C ASP A 14 1.01 4.36 5.59
N VAL A 15 0.88 5.18 4.54
CA VAL A 15 0.73 4.68 3.16
C VAL A 15 2.02 4.02 2.60
N ASN A 16 3.21 4.58 2.91
CA ASN A 16 4.47 3.93 2.53
C ASN A 16 4.67 2.61 3.29
N SER A 17 4.31 2.59 4.57
CA SER A 17 4.38 1.39 5.40
C SER A 17 3.43 0.32 4.88
N ASP A 18 2.24 0.69 4.40
CA ASP A 18 1.28 -0.23 3.78
C ASP A 18 1.79 -0.84 2.48
N ILE A 19 2.49 -0.06 1.65
CA ILE A 19 3.16 -0.56 0.44
C ILE A 19 4.21 -1.61 0.83
N LEU A 20 5.06 -1.32 1.82
CA LEU A 20 6.08 -2.29 2.30
C LEU A 20 5.48 -3.53 2.95
N ALA A 21 4.37 -3.37 3.68
CA ALA A 21 3.67 -4.43 4.38
C ALA A 21 2.95 -5.39 3.42
N HIS A 22 2.54 -4.90 2.24
CA HIS A 22 1.80 -5.69 1.27
C HIS A 22 2.68 -6.83 0.72
N PRO A 23 2.19 -8.08 0.62
CA PRO A 23 3.00 -9.25 0.25
C PRO A 23 3.69 -9.18 -1.12
N GLN A 24 3.12 -8.40 -2.04
CA GLN A 24 3.68 -8.15 -3.38
C GLN A 24 4.20 -6.72 -3.56
N GLN A 25 4.21 -5.91 -2.49
CA GLN A 25 4.56 -4.48 -2.50
C GLN A 25 3.86 -3.64 -3.60
N LEU A 26 2.67 -4.10 -3.99
CA LEU A 26 1.82 -3.54 -5.05
C LEU A 26 0.35 -3.54 -4.60
N PRO A 27 -0.01 -2.80 -3.54
CA PRO A 27 -1.42 -2.60 -3.21
C PRO A 27 -2.12 -1.76 -4.30
N SER A 28 -3.40 -2.02 -4.50
CA SER A 28 -4.30 -1.13 -5.25
C SER A 28 -4.79 0.01 -4.37
N MET A 29 -5.35 1.07 -4.98
CA MET A 29 -5.89 2.21 -4.20
C MET A 29 -6.94 1.74 -3.18
N TYR A 30 -7.80 0.78 -3.57
CA TYR A 30 -8.82 0.26 -2.65
C TYR A 30 -8.21 -0.46 -1.43
N GLU A 31 -7.12 -1.20 -1.62
CA GLU A 31 -6.44 -1.85 -0.48
C GLU A 31 -5.83 -0.80 0.46
N LEU A 32 -5.22 0.26 -0.08
CA LEU A 32 -4.70 1.38 0.71
C LEU A 32 -5.80 2.10 1.48
N GLU A 33 -6.96 2.35 0.86
CA GLU A 33 -8.13 2.95 1.52
C GLU A 33 -8.63 2.08 2.69
N GLU A 34 -8.75 0.77 2.49
CA GLU A 34 -9.22 -0.16 3.54
C GLU A 34 -8.23 -0.32 4.69
N LEU A 35 -6.92 -0.20 4.43
CA LEU A 35 -5.87 -0.21 5.46
C LEU A 35 -5.86 1.09 6.29
N ASN A 36 -6.45 2.17 5.76
CA ASN A 36 -6.44 3.50 6.35
C ASN A 36 -7.85 4.02 6.75
N PRO A 37 -8.66 3.26 7.53
CA PRO A 37 -10.05 3.62 7.80
C PRO A 37 -10.21 4.87 8.69
N SER A 38 -9.12 5.37 9.27
CA SER A 38 -9.11 6.57 10.13
C SER A 38 -9.02 7.88 9.33
N VAL A 39 -8.77 7.81 8.03
CA VAL A 39 -8.75 8.96 7.11
C VAL A 39 -9.71 8.72 5.96
N SER A 40 -10.06 9.78 5.21
CA SER A 40 -10.93 9.63 4.03
C SER A 40 -10.16 9.07 2.84
N ASP A 41 -10.86 8.40 1.93
CA ASP A 41 -10.34 7.95 0.63
C ASP A 41 -9.57 9.07 -0.10
N ALA A 42 -10.17 10.27 -0.20
CA ALA A 42 -9.54 11.44 -0.82
C ALA A 42 -8.23 11.91 -0.14
N THR A 43 -8.02 11.55 1.12
CA THR A 43 -6.77 11.86 1.84
C THR A 43 -5.70 10.84 1.49
N VAL A 44 -6.05 9.55 1.40
CA VAL A 44 -5.16 8.48 0.92
C VAL A 44 -4.71 8.77 -0.51
N ASP A 45 -5.66 9.09 -1.40
CA ASP A 45 -5.40 9.48 -2.80
C ASP A 45 -4.40 10.64 -2.89
N LYS A 46 -4.60 11.68 -2.06
CA LYS A 46 -3.71 12.85 -1.99
C LYS A 46 -2.30 12.48 -1.51
N HIS A 47 -2.16 11.56 -0.56
CA HIS A 47 -0.86 11.12 -0.07
C HIS A 47 -0.11 10.31 -1.13
N ILE A 48 -0.79 9.38 -1.81
CA ILE A 48 -0.21 8.66 -2.94
C ILE A 48 0.24 9.62 -4.04
N GLN A 49 -0.61 10.60 -4.40
CA GLN A 49 -0.22 11.57 -5.43
C GLN A 49 1.00 12.39 -5.03
N LYS A 50 1.12 12.80 -3.77
CA LYS A 50 2.30 13.50 -3.26
C LYS A 50 3.57 12.64 -3.39
N LEU A 51 3.49 11.37 -3.01
CA LEU A 51 4.62 10.43 -3.13
C LEU A 51 5.01 10.16 -4.58
N ILE A 52 4.04 10.16 -5.50
CA ILE A 52 4.28 10.08 -6.95
C ILE A 52 4.97 11.36 -7.44
N ASP A 53 4.49 12.54 -7.03
CA ASP A 53 5.06 13.83 -7.41
C ASP A 53 6.50 14.00 -6.90
N GLU A 54 6.81 13.41 -5.75
CA GLU A 54 8.16 13.35 -5.16
C GLU A 54 9.04 12.24 -5.75
N GLY A 55 8.51 11.39 -6.62
CA GLY A 55 9.26 10.33 -7.29
C GLY A 55 9.53 9.09 -6.43
N ILE A 56 8.92 8.97 -5.25
CA ILE A 56 9.11 7.85 -4.31
C ILE A 56 8.24 6.66 -4.70
N VAL A 57 7.00 6.92 -5.13
CA VAL A 57 6.02 5.91 -5.53
C VAL A 57 5.73 6.06 -7.01
N LYS A 58 5.41 4.96 -7.68
CA LYS A 58 4.87 4.96 -9.04
C LYS A 58 3.57 4.19 -9.14
N GLU A 59 2.69 4.67 -10.01
CA GLU A 59 1.53 3.91 -10.46
C GLU A 59 2.00 2.89 -11.52
N VAL A 60 1.68 1.61 -11.30
CA VAL A 60 1.94 0.53 -12.25
C VAL A 60 0.60 -0.07 -12.68
N ALA A 61 0.38 -0.15 -13.98
CA ALA A 61 -0.86 -0.67 -14.56
C ALA A 61 -0.64 -2.02 -15.24
N LEU A 62 -1.65 -2.89 -15.17
CA LEU A 62 -1.67 -4.11 -15.97
C LEU A 62 -1.86 -3.80 -17.46
N ASP A 63 -1.19 -4.59 -18.29
CA ASP A 63 -1.47 -4.65 -19.72
C ASP A 63 -2.90 -5.14 -19.98
N ASP A 64 -3.49 -4.72 -21.11
CA ASP A 64 -4.89 -4.96 -21.43
C ASP A 64 -5.28 -6.46 -21.39
N ASP A 65 -4.36 -7.35 -21.76
CA ASP A 65 -4.54 -8.81 -21.77
C ASP A 65 -4.39 -9.45 -20.39
N GLN A 66 -3.78 -8.76 -19.42
CA GLN A 66 -3.66 -9.20 -18.04
C GLN A 66 -4.85 -8.78 -17.16
N ARG A 67 -5.63 -7.78 -17.60
CA ARG A 67 -6.76 -7.24 -16.84
C ARG A 67 -7.89 -8.26 -16.68
N ARG A 68 -8.49 -8.29 -15.48
CA ARG A 68 -9.64 -9.14 -15.16
C ARG A 68 -10.84 -8.30 -14.73
N GLN A 69 -12.02 -8.64 -15.22
CA GLN A 69 -13.24 -7.90 -14.87
C GLN A 69 -13.51 -7.94 -13.36
N GLY A 70 -13.75 -6.77 -12.77
CA GLY A 70 -14.05 -6.63 -11.34
C GLY A 70 -12.84 -6.82 -10.42
N TYR A 71 -11.63 -6.69 -10.97
CA TYR A 71 -10.36 -6.60 -10.25
C TYR A 71 -9.70 -5.23 -10.51
N PRO A 72 -8.85 -4.75 -9.59
CA PRO A 72 -8.01 -3.59 -9.85
C PRO A 72 -7.05 -3.87 -11.02
N TRP A 73 -6.69 -2.82 -11.73
CA TRP A 73 -5.71 -2.85 -12.83
C TRP A 73 -4.61 -1.80 -12.67
N LYS A 74 -4.68 -1.00 -11.60
CA LYS A 74 -3.67 -0.02 -11.17
C LYS A 74 -3.21 -0.38 -9.77
N PHE A 75 -1.92 -0.30 -9.57
CA PHE A 75 -1.23 -0.62 -8.33
C PHE A 75 -0.16 0.44 -8.05
N TYR A 76 0.31 0.50 -6.82
CA TYR A 76 1.28 1.50 -6.38
C TYR A 76 2.45 0.80 -5.72
N GLY A 77 3.66 1.05 -6.22
CA GLY A 77 4.89 0.47 -5.69
C GLY A 77 5.98 1.52 -5.58
N LEU A 78 7.03 1.24 -4.82
CA LEU A 78 8.20 2.11 -4.73
C LEU A 78 8.93 2.18 -6.07
N THR A 79 9.47 3.34 -6.39
CA THR A 79 10.49 3.50 -7.44
C THR A 79 11.85 3.03 -6.90
N GLU A 80 12.85 2.88 -7.78
CA GLU A 80 14.24 2.64 -7.35
C GLU A 80 14.72 3.77 -6.42
N GLU A 81 14.47 5.03 -6.78
CA GLU A 81 14.81 6.21 -5.95
C GLU A 81 14.08 6.19 -4.60
N GLY A 82 12.81 5.76 -4.58
CA GLY A 82 12.04 5.59 -3.36
C GLY A 82 12.62 4.49 -2.47
N GLN A 83 13.03 3.35 -3.04
CA GLN A 83 13.69 2.29 -2.27
C GLN A 83 15.01 2.77 -1.67
N GLU A 84 15.87 3.44 -2.46
CA GLU A 84 17.13 4.02 -1.98
C GLU A 84 16.89 5.04 -0.86
N PHE A 85 15.91 5.95 -1.03
CA PHE A 85 15.55 6.92 0.00
C PHE A 85 15.12 6.25 1.31
N LEU A 86 14.25 5.23 1.22
CA LEU A 86 13.80 4.51 2.41
C LEU A 86 14.94 3.71 3.07
N GLU A 87 15.88 3.17 2.29
CA GLU A 87 17.07 2.48 2.80
C GLU A 87 18.00 3.43 3.54
N GLU A 88 18.34 4.58 2.94
CA GLU A 88 19.20 5.61 3.53
C GLU A 88 18.65 6.14 4.86
N HIS A 89 17.32 6.19 4.98
CA HIS A 89 16.61 6.59 6.18
C HIS A 89 16.28 5.44 7.14
N ASN A 90 16.75 4.22 6.86
CA ASN A 90 16.54 3.00 7.66
C ASN A 90 15.05 2.66 7.89
N LEU A 91 14.21 2.99 6.93
CA LEU A 91 12.77 2.68 6.95
C LEU A 91 12.49 1.28 6.39
N LEU A 92 13.33 0.76 5.49
CA LEU A 92 13.21 -0.62 4.99
C LEU A 92 13.50 -1.68 6.06
N ALA A 93 14.22 -1.34 7.13
CA ALA A 93 14.52 -2.25 8.22
C ALA A 93 13.25 -2.78 8.93
N ALA A 94 12.11 -2.10 8.77
CA ALA A 94 10.83 -2.49 9.32
C ALA A 94 10.04 -3.46 8.43
N GLU A 95 10.43 -3.69 7.17
CA GLU A 95 9.63 -4.42 6.18
C GLU A 95 9.15 -5.79 6.68
N GLU A 96 10.06 -6.64 7.17
CA GLU A 96 9.70 -7.98 7.66
C GLU A 96 8.67 -7.90 8.80
N THR A 97 8.83 -6.93 9.69
CA THR A 97 7.90 -6.71 10.82
C THR A 97 6.54 -6.21 10.31
N LEU A 98 6.54 -5.33 9.31
CA LEU A 98 5.32 -4.80 8.70
C LEU A 98 4.53 -5.90 7.97
N GLN A 99 5.21 -6.77 7.22
CA GLN A 99 4.59 -7.93 6.56
C GLN A 99 4.00 -8.90 7.59
N GLN A 100 4.70 -9.17 8.69
CA GLN A 100 4.17 -10.00 9.78
C GLN A 100 2.91 -9.37 10.39
N ILE A 101 2.87 -8.05 10.59
CA ILE A 101 1.68 -7.35 11.10
C ILE A 101 0.53 -7.48 10.09
N TYR A 102 0.79 -7.27 8.80
CA TYR A 102 -0.19 -7.41 7.73
C TYR A 102 -0.84 -8.80 7.69
N ASP A 103 -0.03 -9.86 7.84
CA ASP A 103 -0.50 -11.24 7.89
C ASP A 103 -1.42 -11.53 9.09
N THR A 104 -1.37 -10.72 10.15
CA THR A 104 -2.27 -10.87 11.30
C THR A 104 -3.65 -10.25 11.12
N ILE A 105 -3.87 -9.46 10.04
CA ILE A 105 -5.17 -8.84 9.76
C ILE A 105 -6.18 -9.93 9.38
N SER A 106 -7.00 -10.32 10.36
CA SER A 106 -7.96 -11.43 10.24
C SER A 106 -9.35 -11.02 9.74
N ASP A 107 -9.65 -9.73 9.78
CA ASP A 107 -10.96 -9.13 9.50
C ASP A 107 -11.02 -8.39 8.16
N LYS A 108 -10.18 -8.81 7.20
CA LYS A 108 -10.21 -8.32 5.82
C LYS A 108 -11.56 -8.59 5.17
N SER A 109 -12.10 -7.57 4.49
CA SER A 109 -13.35 -7.72 3.74
C SER A 109 -13.18 -8.71 2.59
N GLU A 110 -14.26 -9.39 2.16
CA GLU A 110 -14.22 -10.31 1.01
C GLU A 110 -13.69 -9.61 -0.26
N LYS A 111 -13.98 -8.31 -0.41
CA LYS A 111 -13.50 -7.50 -1.52
C LYS A 111 -12.00 -7.23 -1.40
N MET A 112 -11.48 -6.92 -0.22
CA MET A 112 -10.04 -6.73 0.02
C MET A 112 -9.27 -8.02 -0.31
N VAL A 113 -9.71 -9.17 0.22
CA VAL A 113 -9.11 -10.48 -0.09
C VAL A 113 -9.16 -10.77 -1.60
N LYS A 114 -10.27 -10.45 -2.26
CA LYS A 114 -10.37 -10.59 -3.72
C LYS A 114 -9.33 -9.74 -4.44
N TYR A 115 -9.11 -8.49 -4.00
CA TYR A 115 -8.20 -7.55 -4.63
C TYR A 115 -6.73 -7.92 -4.39
N GLU A 116 -6.39 -8.42 -3.20
CA GLU A 116 -5.05 -8.98 -2.89
C GLU A 116 -4.67 -10.11 -3.85
N ASN A 117 -5.65 -10.90 -4.27
CA ASN A 117 -5.48 -12.01 -5.22
C ASN A 117 -5.61 -11.60 -6.71
N ALA A 118 -5.70 -10.30 -7.03
CA ALA A 118 -5.68 -9.83 -8.42
C ALA A 118 -4.30 -10.10 -9.07
N PRO A 119 -4.24 -10.28 -10.41
CA PRO A 119 -2.97 -10.25 -11.13
C PRO A 119 -2.20 -8.98 -10.79
N ARG A 120 -0.88 -9.10 -10.62
CA ARG A 120 0.03 -7.97 -10.47
C ARG A 120 0.97 -7.91 -11.68
N PRO A 121 1.43 -6.71 -12.06
CA PRO A 121 2.48 -6.56 -13.06
C PRO A 121 3.79 -7.19 -12.54
N ASP A 122 4.50 -7.91 -13.41
CA ASP A 122 5.75 -8.60 -13.07
C ASP A 122 6.97 -7.64 -13.02
N ASP A 123 6.85 -6.44 -13.61
CA ASP A 123 7.92 -5.44 -13.69
C ASP A 123 7.63 -4.24 -12.77
N ILE A 124 8.49 -4.05 -11.76
CA ILE A 124 8.70 -2.79 -11.05
C ILE A 124 10.19 -2.45 -11.20
#